data_AF-A0A373DB89-F1
#
_entry.id   AF-A0A373DB89-F1
#
_cell.length_a   1.000
_cell.length_b   1.000
_cell.length_c   1.000
_cell.angle_alpha   90.00
_cell.angle_beta   90.00
_cell.angle_gamma   90.00
#
_symmetry.space_group_name_H-M   'P 1'
#
loop_
_entity.id
_entity.type
_entity.pdbx_description
1 polymer ?
#
loop_
_entity_poly.entity_id
_entity_poly.type
_entity_poly.pdbx_seq_one_letter_code
_entity_poly.pdbx_strand_id
1 'polypeptide(L)'
;MVRLPNDCLAKYIKDSGYHQLISGWYFIFVQAMSNNNQLEKDKKMENDYIVCVCGDASRAAYLIKGEKNVLFDAGMAYSADRMIENIKRELGDQPLDAVLLSHSHYDHISGVPFLRKEWPDLVVYGSAYAKRILEKLSAKKTMRELSDAAAQGAGLKKAPDYRDEDLVVDKVVKEGDVLDFGDHKITVFETPGHTKCSLSYMVDHDVVFASETVGVTTSEVYMPCYLVGYQMSLDAVEKLRRAGAKRIFITHVGILTPEDAGTALLPGLKKEEFSTDRVWDYLEAGLKRTKDEIVEIIKKYPTEEERLKVMLATYHKGVKQEEQPDFAFLLNAAATLKVVERECMNEKEESSHEYHCGSR
;
A
#
# COMPACT_ATOMS: atom_id res chain seq x y z
N MET A 1 11.80 7.67 15.97
CA MET A 1 10.64 6.95 16.54
C MET A 1 9.94 7.92 17.47
N VAL A 2 8.76 8.40 17.11
CA VAL A 2 7.93 9.18 18.03
C VAL A 2 7.35 8.18 19.03
N ARG A 3 7.70 8.29 20.32
CA ARG A 3 6.95 7.62 21.39
C ARG A 3 5.69 8.45 21.60
N LEU A 4 4.52 7.91 21.22
CA LEU A 4 3.24 8.46 21.64
C LEU A 4 2.90 7.95 23.05
N PRO A 5 2.13 8.70 23.85
CA PRO A 5 1.68 8.25 25.17
C PRO A 5 0.70 7.09 25.00
N ASN A 6 1.04 5.94 25.59
CA ASN A 6 0.28 4.69 25.51
C ASN A 6 -1.17 4.77 26.02
N ASP A 7 -1.55 5.86 26.70
CA ASP A 7 -2.78 5.89 27.50
C ASP A 7 -4.04 6.35 26.74
N CYS A 8 -3.92 7.19 25.70
CA CYS A 8 -5.08 7.66 24.93
C CYS A 8 -5.58 6.59 23.93
N LEU A 9 -4.66 5.86 23.30
CA LEU A 9 -4.99 4.87 22.27
C LEU A 9 -5.56 3.57 22.88
N ALA A 10 -5.02 3.14 24.03
CA ALA A 10 -5.53 1.99 24.77
C ALA A 10 -6.94 2.22 25.33
N LYS A 11 -7.31 3.48 25.60
CA LYS A 11 -8.65 3.86 26.05
C LYS A 11 -9.67 3.79 24.91
N TYR A 12 -9.31 4.20 23.70
CA TYR A 12 -10.19 4.12 22.52
C TYR A 12 -10.59 2.67 22.19
N ILE A 13 -9.63 1.73 22.20
CA ILE A 13 -9.87 0.30 21.93
C ILE A 13 -10.85 -0.32 22.95
N LYS A 14 -10.90 0.23 24.16
CA LYS A 14 -11.76 -0.27 25.25
C LYS A 14 -13.19 0.29 25.21
N ASP A 15 -13.38 1.46 24.60
CA ASP A 15 -14.63 2.24 24.66
C ASP A 15 -15.46 2.21 23.36
N SER A 16 -14.92 1.72 22.23
CA SER A 16 -15.54 1.81 20.90
C SER A 16 -16.63 0.76 20.60
N GLY A 17 -17.50 0.44 21.56
CA GLY A 17 -18.65 -0.46 21.40
C GLY A 17 -19.69 0.01 20.36
N TYR A 18 -19.34 -0.04 19.08
CA TYR A 18 -20.18 0.35 17.96
C TYR A 18 -20.89 -0.87 17.37
N HIS A 19 -22.09 -1.13 17.88
CA HIS A 19 -23.14 -1.84 17.14
C HIS A 19 -24.18 -0.82 16.71
N GLN A 20 -24.34 -0.56 15.40
CA GLN A 20 -25.67 -0.22 14.86
C GLN A 20 -25.84 -0.42 13.35
N LEU A 21 -26.85 -1.25 13.09
CA LEU A 21 -27.67 -1.55 11.90
C LEU A 21 -27.84 -0.42 10.86
N ILE A 22 -27.50 -0.71 9.59
CA ILE A 22 -28.03 -0.03 8.38
C ILE A 22 -28.29 -1.09 7.28
N SER A 23 -29.34 -0.88 6.48
CA SER A 23 -30.02 -1.82 5.57
C SER A 23 -29.13 -2.58 4.57
N GLY A 24 -29.07 -3.91 4.74
CA GLY A 24 -28.22 -4.82 3.96
C GLY A 24 -28.50 -4.97 2.46
N TRP A 25 -29.56 -4.37 1.91
CA TRP A 25 -29.94 -4.62 0.50
C TRP A 25 -29.20 -3.74 -0.53
N TYR A 26 -28.79 -2.52 -0.17
CA TYR A 26 -28.06 -1.63 -1.08
C TYR A 26 -26.56 -1.97 -1.14
N PHE A 27 -25.98 -2.36 0.00
CA PHE A 27 -24.58 -2.78 0.12
C PHE A 27 -24.29 -4.09 -0.64
N ILE A 28 -25.19 -5.07 -0.57
CA ILE A 28 -25.03 -6.34 -1.30
C ILE A 28 -24.96 -6.10 -2.82
N PHE A 29 -25.72 -5.15 -3.36
CA PHE A 29 -25.75 -4.87 -4.79
C PHE A 29 -24.48 -4.21 -5.31
N VAL A 30 -23.94 -3.21 -4.61
CA VAL A 30 -22.69 -2.52 -5.02
C VAL A 30 -21.49 -3.46 -4.92
N GLN A 31 -21.41 -4.25 -3.85
CA GLN A 31 -20.30 -5.19 -3.64
C GLN A 31 -20.35 -6.39 -4.60
N ALA A 32 -21.56 -6.89 -4.93
CA ALA A 32 -21.72 -7.91 -5.97
C ALA A 32 -21.30 -7.39 -7.35
N MET A 33 -21.61 -6.14 -7.71
CA MET A 33 -21.14 -5.55 -8.98
C MET A 33 -19.62 -5.35 -9.01
N SER A 34 -19.01 -4.88 -7.92
CA SER A 34 -17.55 -4.74 -7.82
C SER A 34 -16.83 -6.09 -7.97
N ASN A 35 -17.32 -7.12 -7.28
CA ASN A 35 -16.75 -8.47 -7.37
C ASN A 35 -16.94 -9.11 -8.75
N ASN A 36 -18.09 -8.86 -9.41
CA ASN A 36 -18.37 -9.43 -10.73
C ASN A 36 -17.53 -8.76 -11.84
N ASN A 37 -17.39 -7.43 -11.80
CA ASN A 37 -16.47 -6.71 -12.69
C ASN A 37 -15.02 -7.15 -12.50
N GLN A 38 -14.62 -7.44 -11.25
CA GLN A 38 -13.27 -7.92 -10.95
C GLN A 38 -13.03 -9.35 -11.46
N LEU A 39 -13.99 -10.27 -11.29
CA LEU A 39 -13.93 -11.62 -11.83
C LEU A 39 -13.84 -11.62 -13.37
N GLU A 40 -14.56 -10.72 -14.05
CA GLU A 40 -14.44 -10.55 -15.50
C GLU A 40 -13.08 -9.96 -15.92
N LYS A 41 -12.54 -9.04 -15.13
CA LYS A 41 -11.19 -8.47 -15.34
C LYS A 41 -10.11 -9.53 -15.19
N ASP A 42 -10.18 -10.34 -14.13
CA ASP A 42 -9.22 -11.42 -13.88
C ASP A 42 -9.28 -12.48 -15.00
N LYS A 43 -10.47 -12.78 -15.54
CA LYS A 43 -10.62 -13.65 -16.73
C LYS A 43 -10.05 -13.04 -18.02
N LYS A 44 -10.17 -11.74 -18.23
CA LYS A 44 -9.54 -11.07 -19.39
C LYS A 44 -8.01 -11.10 -19.33
N MET A 45 -7.45 -11.23 -18.12
CA MET A 45 -6.02 -11.29 -17.85
C MET A 45 -5.50 -12.73 -17.72
N GLU A 46 -6.32 -13.75 -18.03
CA GLU A 46 -6.01 -15.18 -17.79
C GLU A 46 -4.75 -15.67 -18.55
N ASN A 47 -4.35 -14.97 -19.61
CA ASN A 47 -3.12 -15.25 -20.37
C ASN A 47 -1.99 -14.23 -20.13
N ASP A 48 -2.12 -13.36 -19.14
CA ASP A 48 -1.05 -12.41 -18.79
C ASP A 48 0.09 -13.13 -18.06
N TYR A 49 1.31 -12.63 -18.25
CA TYR A 49 2.46 -13.11 -17.50
C TYR A 49 2.41 -12.62 -16.04
N ILE A 50 1.52 -11.68 -15.71
CA ILE A 50 1.25 -11.22 -14.35
C ILE A 50 -0.12 -11.69 -13.87
N VAL A 51 -0.12 -12.47 -12.80
CA VAL A 51 -1.34 -13.07 -12.24
C VAL A 51 -1.49 -12.75 -10.76
N CYS A 52 -2.73 -12.46 -10.34
CA CYS A 52 -3.05 -12.30 -8.92
C CYS A 52 -3.04 -13.67 -8.24
N VAL A 53 -2.22 -13.82 -7.20
CA VAL A 53 -2.14 -15.05 -6.41
C VAL A 53 -2.53 -14.85 -4.95
N CYS A 54 -3.17 -13.72 -4.64
CA CYS A 54 -3.53 -13.35 -3.28
C CYS A 54 -4.42 -14.38 -2.58
N GLY A 55 -4.15 -14.61 -1.30
CA GLY A 55 -4.99 -15.47 -0.45
C GLY A 55 -6.20 -14.75 0.18
N ASP A 56 -6.29 -13.43 0.01
CA ASP A 56 -7.29 -12.57 0.64
C ASP A 56 -7.71 -11.41 -0.28
N ALA A 57 -8.56 -10.53 0.24
CA ALA A 57 -9.05 -9.35 -0.46
C ALA A 57 -8.05 -8.17 -0.49
N SER A 58 -6.91 -8.27 0.21
CA SER A 58 -5.92 -7.18 0.27
C SER A 58 -5.23 -6.94 -1.07
N ARG A 59 -5.21 -7.93 -1.98
CA ARG A 59 -4.60 -7.80 -3.31
C ARG A 59 -3.13 -7.31 -3.27
N ALA A 60 -2.34 -7.87 -2.37
CA ALA A 60 -0.94 -7.50 -2.14
C ALA A 60 0.09 -8.57 -2.57
N ALA A 61 -0.28 -9.52 -3.44
CA ALA A 61 0.62 -10.57 -3.94
C ALA A 61 0.33 -10.93 -5.40
N TYR A 62 1.29 -10.61 -6.28
CA TYR A 62 1.18 -10.86 -7.72
C TYR A 62 2.39 -11.59 -8.25
N LEU A 63 2.14 -12.63 -9.03
CA LEU A 63 3.16 -13.49 -9.61
C LEU A 63 3.47 -13.03 -11.03
N ILE A 64 4.76 -12.82 -11.31
CA ILE A 64 5.34 -12.55 -12.62
C ILE A 64 5.95 -13.87 -13.10
N LYS A 65 5.36 -14.47 -14.14
CA LYS A 65 5.71 -15.78 -14.71
C LYS A 65 6.71 -15.63 -15.85
N GLY A 66 7.79 -16.40 -15.81
CA GLY A 66 8.82 -16.45 -16.86
C GLY A 66 9.83 -17.57 -16.59
N GLU A 67 11.03 -17.48 -17.16
CA GLU A 67 12.15 -18.40 -16.86
C GLU A 67 12.46 -18.43 -15.35
N LYS A 68 12.42 -17.27 -14.68
CA LYS A 68 12.46 -17.14 -13.23
C LYS A 68 11.16 -16.53 -12.74
N ASN A 69 10.49 -17.22 -11.82
CA ASN A 69 9.20 -16.79 -11.30
C ASN A 69 9.40 -15.83 -10.12
N VAL A 70 8.81 -14.65 -10.22
CA VAL A 70 9.02 -13.56 -9.26
C VAL A 70 7.68 -13.15 -8.65
N LEU A 71 7.61 -13.09 -7.33
CA LEU A 71 6.46 -12.58 -6.61
C LEU A 71 6.68 -11.11 -6.24
N PHE A 72 5.74 -10.22 -6.57
CA PHE A 72 5.68 -8.87 -6.05
C PHE A 72 4.84 -8.86 -4.77
N ASP A 73 5.48 -8.51 -3.65
CA ASP A 73 4.97 -8.62 -2.28
C ASP A 73 4.46 -10.02 -1.91
N ALA A 74 4.16 -10.26 -0.63
CA ALA A 74 3.81 -11.57 -0.08
C ALA A 74 2.55 -11.54 0.80
N GLY A 75 1.80 -10.44 0.78
CA GLY A 75 0.52 -10.37 1.48
C GLY A 75 0.59 -10.57 3.01
N MET A 76 -0.55 -10.92 3.58
CA MET A 76 -0.75 -11.15 5.00
C MET A 76 -0.41 -12.59 5.43
N ALA A 77 0.03 -12.76 6.68
CA ALA A 77 0.34 -14.10 7.21
C ALA A 77 -0.87 -15.03 7.25
N TYR A 78 -2.07 -14.51 7.55
CA TYR A 78 -3.25 -15.35 7.74
C TYR A 78 -3.77 -16.00 6.45
N SER A 79 -3.40 -15.44 5.30
CA SER A 79 -3.82 -15.89 3.98
C SER A 79 -2.71 -16.59 3.20
N ALA A 80 -1.53 -16.76 3.81
CA ALA A 80 -0.34 -17.28 3.16
C ALA A 80 -0.53 -18.68 2.56
N ASP A 81 -1.25 -19.58 3.25
CA ASP A 81 -1.53 -20.93 2.74
C ASP A 81 -2.31 -20.89 1.41
N ARG A 82 -3.35 -20.04 1.33
CA ARG A 82 -4.12 -19.87 0.09
C ARG A 82 -3.28 -19.20 -1.00
N MET A 83 -2.43 -18.24 -0.65
CA MET A 83 -1.49 -17.64 -1.60
C MET A 83 -0.54 -18.69 -2.18
N ILE A 84 0.02 -19.56 -1.34
CA ILE A 84 0.88 -20.68 -1.76
C ILE A 84 0.13 -21.63 -2.69
N GLU A 85 -1.11 -22.01 -2.36
CA GLU A 85 -1.95 -22.84 -3.22
C GLU A 85 -2.17 -22.21 -4.59
N ASN A 86 -2.44 -20.90 -4.64
CA ASN A 86 -2.59 -20.16 -5.90
C ASN A 86 -1.29 -20.15 -6.70
N ILE A 87 -0.14 -19.89 -6.07
CA ILE A 87 1.17 -19.91 -6.74
C ILE A 87 1.44 -21.30 -7.32
N LYS A 88 1.23 -22.37 -6.55
CA LYS A 88 1.40 -23.76 -7.03
C LYS A 88 0.48 -24.10 -8.19
N ARG A 89 -0.76 -23.59 -8.19
CA ARG A 89 -1.69 -23.76 -9.32
C ARG A 89 -1.15 -23.13 -10.60
N GLU A 90 -0.53 -21.95 -10.50
CA GLU A 90 0.02 -21.23 -11.65
C GLU A 90 1.35 -21.80 -12.15
N LEU A 91 2.20 -22.28 -11.23
CA LEU A 91 3.57 -22.72 -11.54
C LEU A 91 3.71 -24.24 -11.75
N GLY A 92 2.76 -25.04 -11.26
CA GLY A 92 2.92 -26.49 -11.21
C GLY A 92 4.15 -26.88 -10.38
N ASP A 93 5.08 -27.60 -11.00
CA ASP A 93 6.33 -28.05 -10.37
C ASP A 93 7.47 -27.02 -10.45
N GLN A 94 7.26 -25.87 -11.12
CA GLN A 94 8.29 -24.83 -11.22
C GLN A 94 8.49 -24.12 -9.87
N PRO A 95 9.73 -23.71 -9.54
CA PRO A 95 9.99 -23.01 -8.29
C PRO A 95 9.49 -21.57 -8.35
N LEU A 96 9.21 -20.99 -7.17
CA LEU A 96 9.22 -19.55 -6.98
C LEU A 96 10.65 -19.12 -6.65
N ASP A 97 11.24 -18.28 -7.49
CA ASP A 97 12.67 -17.94 -7.40
C ASP A 97 12.93 -16.71 -6.53
N ALA A 98 12.04 -15.72 -6.58
CA ALA A 98 12.25 -14.45 -5.88
C ALA A 98 10.98 -13.79 -5.36
N VAL A 99 11.14 -12.97 -4.32
CA VAL A 99 10.15 -11.98 -3.88
C VAL A 99 10.76 -10.59 -4.01
N LEU A 100 10.06 -9.67 -4.67
CA LEU A 100 10.36 -8.24 -4.67
C LEU A 100 9.41 -7.55 -3.71
N LEU A 101 9.96 -7.01 -2.62
CA LEU A 101 9.16 -6.27 -1.65
C LEU A 101 9.03 -4.81 -2.07
N SER A 102 7.81 -4.30 -2.06
CA SER A 102 7.54 -2.87 -2.15
C SER A 102 8.03 -2.18 -0.88
N HIS A 103 7.69 -2.68 0.31
CA HIS A 103 8.13 -2.15 1.59
C HIS A 103 7.89 -3.13 2.76
N SER A 104 8.13 -2.69 4.00
CA SER A 104 8.18 -3.56 5.18
C SER A 104 6.88 -3.62 6.01
N HIS A 105 5.72 -3.18 5.49
CA HIS A 105 4.47 -3.31 6.24
C HIS A 105 3.97 -4.77 6.25
N TYR A 106 3.25 -5.10 7.31
CA TYR A 106 2.87 -6.47 7.66
C TYR A 106 2.04 -7.16 6.55
N ASP A 107 1.21 -6.39 5.86
CA ASP A 107 0.33 -6.79 4.77
C ASP A 107 1.04 -6.96 3.42
N HIS A 108 2.34 -6.68 3.35
CA HIS A 108 3.18 -6.88 2.15
C HIS A 108 4.24 -7.95 2.34
N ILE A 109 4.63 -8.27 3.57
CA ILE A 109 5.80 -9.13 3.82
C ILE A 109 5.49 -10.36 4.66
N SER A 110 4.38 -10.39 5.42
CA SER A 110 4.19 -11.43 6.44
C SER A 110 3.93 -12.84 5.86
N GLY A 111 3.67 -12.98 4.56
CA GLY A 111 3.67 -14.28 3.88
C GLY A 111 5.05 -14.89 3.60
N VAL A 112 6.14 -14.08 3.60
CA VAL A 112 7.51 -14.54 3.28
C VAL A 112 7.95 -15.76 4.10
N PRO A 113 7.75 -15.82 5.42
CA PRO A 113 8.18 -16.97 6.22
C PRO A 113 7.51 -18.30 5.82
N PHE A 114 6.31 -18.24 5.26
CA PHE A 114 5.57 -19.41 4.79
C PHE A 114 6.06 -19.82 3.40
N LEU A 115 6.29 -18.85 2.51
CA LEU A 115 6.89 -19.08 1.19
C LEU A 115 8.26 -19.78 1.31
N ARG A 116 9.10 -19.38 2.26
CA ARG A 116 10.41 -20.02 2.49
C ARG A 116 10.35 -21.49 2.93
N LYS A 117 9.25 -21.92 3.56
CA LYS A 117 9.06 -23.33 3.91
C LYS A 117 8.80 -24.18 2.67
N GLU A 118 8.09 -23.61 1.70
CA GLU A 118 7.71 -24.27 0.44
C GLU A 118 8.82 -24.18 -0.62
N TRP A 119 9.50 -23.03 -0.69
CA TRP A 119 10.62 -22.77 -1.60
C TRP A 119 11.85 -22.31 -0.80
N PRO A 120 12.70 -23.24 -0.30
CA PRO A 120 13.84 -22.92 0.56
C PRO A 120 14.92 -22.05 -0.11
N ASP A 121 15.04 -22.12 -1.43
CA ASP A 121 16.01 -21.34 -2.22
C ASP A 121 15.49 -19.94 -2.61
N LEU A 122 14.29 -19.57 -2.15
CA LEU A 122 13.65 -18.28 -2.41
C LEU A 122 14.51 -17.10 -1.95
N VAL A 123 14.75 -16.14 -2.84
CA VAL A 123 15.51 -14.92 -2.55
C VAL A 123 14.58 -13.72 -2.39
N VAL A 124 14.64 -13.07 -1.24
CA VAL A 124 13.85 -11.86 -0.95
C VAL A 124 14.69 -10.61 -1.19
N TYR A 125 14.19 -9.75 -2.09
CA TYR A 125 14.77 -8.45 -2.41
C TYR A 125 13.97 -7.33 -1.72
N GLY A 126 14.67 -6.33 -1.24
CA GLY A 126 14.05 -5.14 -0.65
C GLY A 126 15.06 -4.04 -0.39
N SER A 127 14.60 -2.88 0.06
CA SER A 127 15.51 -1.75 0.31
C SER A 127 16.39 -1.97 1.54
N ALA A 128 17.52 -1.26 1.59
CA ALA A 128 18.40 -1.26 2.75
C ALA A 128 17.65 -0.84 4.04
N TYR A 129 16.69 0.07 3.89
CA TYR A 129 15.90 0.55 5.02
C TYR A 129 14.89 -0.51 5.48
N ALA A 130 14.26 -1.27 4.56
CA ALA A 130 13.40 -2.41 4.92
C ALA A 130 14.19 -3.45 5.74
N LYS A 131 15.38 -3.86 5.25
CA LYS A 131 16.26 -4.80 5.97
C LYS A 131 16.52 -4.37 7.41
N ARG A 132 16.88 -3.11 7.62
CA ARG A 132 17.12 -2.53 8.97
C ARG A 132 15.87 -2.45 9.84
N ILE A 133 14.68 -2.31 9.26
CA ILE A 133 13.43 -2.33 10.02
C ILE A 133 13.12 -3.74 10.50
N LEU A 134 13.29 -4.73 9.63
CA LEU A 134 13.05 -6.13 9.94
C LEU A 134 14.01 -6.69 10.99
N GLU A 135 15.18 -6.08 11.23
CA GLU A 135 16.06 -6.45 12.34
C GLU A 135 15.56 -5.99 13.72
N LYS A 136 14.59 -5.06 13.79
CA LYS A 136 14.13 -4.47 15.06
C LYS A 136 13.02 -5.29 15.69
N LEU A 137 13.25 -5.79 16.91
CA LEU A 137 12.25 -6.50 17.71
C LEU A 137 10.94 -5.72 17.88
N SER A 138 11.02 -4.40 18.07
CA SER A 138 9.81 -3.56 18.19
C SER A 138 8.97 -3.54 16.92
N ALA A 139 9.61 -3.54 15.74
CA ALA A 139 8.91 -3.58 14.47
C ALA A 139 8.24 -4.95 14.26
N LYS A 140 8.96 -6.05 14.56
CA LYS A 140 8.39 -7.40 14.52
C LYS A 140 7.17 -7.53 15.42
N LYS A 141 7.24 -7.04 16.66
CA LYS A 141 6.11 -7.02 17.60
C LYS A 141 4.89 -6.30 17.02
N THR A 142 5.07 -5.10 16.46
CA THR A 142 3.97 -4.36 15.82
C THR A 142 3.41 -5.10 14.61
N MET A 143 4.24 -5.68 13.75
CA MET A 143 3.77 -6.48 12.61
C MET A 143 2.94 -7.69 13.05
N ARG A 144 3.31 -8.36 14.15
CA ARG A 144 2.52 -9.46 14.73
C ARG A 144 1.17 -8.98 15.26
N GLU A 145 1.14 -7.89 16.01
CA GLU A 145 -0.10 -7.33 16.54
C GLU A 145 -1.08 -6.94 15.42
N LEU A 146 -0.57 -6.33 14.34
CA LEU A 146 -1.36 -5.97 13.16
C LEU A 146 -1.81 -7.21 12.38
N SER A 147 -0.95 -8.21 12.22
CA SER A 147 -1.32 -9.50 11.59
C SER A 147 -2.42 -10.23 12.37
N ASP A 148 -2.33 -10.24 13.69
CA ASP A 148 -3.35 -10.85 14.56
C ASP A 148 -4.69 -10.11 14.47
N ALA A 149 -4.66 -8.77 14.43
CA ALA A 149 -5.86 -7.96 14.25
C ALA A 149 -6.52 -8.22 12.89
N ALA A 150 -5.74 -8.27 11.81
CA ALA A 150 -6.26 -8.59 10.47
C ALA A 150 -6.83 -10.01 10.39
N ALA A 151 -6.16 -10.99 11.02
CA ALA A 151 -6.65 -12.37 11.11
C ALA A 151 -7.99 -12.44 11.87
N GLN A 152 -8.13 -11.66 12.96
CA GLN A 152 -9.40 -11.54 13.69
C GLN A 152 -10.51 -10.92 12.84
N GLY A 153 -10.17 -9.87 12.06
CA GLY A 153 -11.06 -9.32 11.05
C GLY A 153 -11.54 -10.37 10.06
N ALA A 154 -10.65 -11.27 9.62
CA ALA A 154 -10.94 -12.37 8.71
C ALA A 154 -11.65 -13.58 9.37
N GLY A 155 -12.05 -13.47 10.64
CA GLY A 155 -12.78 -14.52 11.37
C GLY A 155 -11.89 -15.60 11.98
N LEU A 156 -10.57 -15.42 12.01
CA LEU A 156 -9.62 -16.31 12.68
C LEU A 156 -9.37 -15.84 14.12
N LYS A 157 -8.86 -16.72 14.98
CA LYS A 157 -8.54 -16.33 16.37
C LYS A 157 -7.28 -15.45 16.45
N LYS A 158 -6.29 -15.75 15.60
CA LYS A 158 -4.99 -15.09 15.51
C LYS A 158 -4.32 -15.46 14.17
N ALA A 159 -3.28 -14.74 13.78
CA ALA A 159 -2.50 -15.10 12.62
C ALA A 159 -1.69 -16.40 12.88
N PRO A 160 -1.39 -17.19 11.83
CA PRO A 160 -0.46 -18.29 11.91
C PRO A 160 0.92 -17.83 12.37
N ASP A 161 1.58 -18.68 13.16
CA ASP A 161 2.89 -18.35 13.70
C ASP A 161 4.01 -18.67 12.70
N TYR A 162 5.10 -17.93 12.80
CA TYR A 162 6.29 -18.07 11.97
C TYR A 162 7.55 -17.71 12.77
N ARG A 163 8.74 -18.03 12.26
CA ARG A 163 9.98 -17.65 12.94
C ARG A 163 10.40 -16.26 12.48
N ASP A 164 10.81 -15.42 13.43
CA ASP A 164 11.22 -14.05 13.15
C ASP A 164 12.49 -14.00 12.28
N GLU A 165 13.31 -15.05 12.30
CA GLU A 165 14.51 -15.23 11.47
C GLU A 165 14.20 -15.43 9.98
N ASP A 166 12.98 -15.85 9.66
CA ASP A 166 12.55 -16.08 8.28
C ASP A 166 12.01 -14.81 7.61
N LEU A 167 11.68 -13.78 8.40
CA LEU A 167 11.18 -12.49 7.94
C LEU A 167 12.32 -11.51 7.66
N VAL A 168 13.11 -11.80 6.61
CA VAL A 168 14.34 -11.08 6.28
C VAL A 168 14.47 -10.76 4.79
N VAL A 169 15.19 -9.67 4.52
CA VAL A 169 15.65 -9.30 3.17
C VAL A 169 17.05 -9.89 2.94
N ASP A 170 17.14 -10.80 1.97
CA ASP A 170 18.39 -11.45 1.59
C ASP A 170 19.28 -10.49 0.81
N LYS A 171 18.72 -9.87 -0.24
CA LYS A 171 19.42 -8.97 -1.14
C LYS A 171 18.86 -7.56 -1.06
N VAL A 172 19.76 -6.61 -0.82
CA VAL A 172 19.43 -5.18 -0.82
C VAL A 172 19.51 -4.65 -2.24
N VAL A 173 18.48 -3.92 -2.66
CA VAL A 173 18.44 -3.19 -3.93
C VAL A 173 18.25 -1.69 -3.68
N LYS A 174 18.60 -0.88 -4.68
CA LYS A 174 18.54 0.58 -4.65
C LYS A 174 18.08 1.15 -5.99
N GLU A 175 17.85 2.46 -6.01
CA GLU A 175 17.48 3.23 -7.21
C GLU A 175 18.37 2.88 -8.42
N GLY A 176 17.73 2.56 -9.54
CA GLY A 176 18.37 2.30 -10.82
C GLY A 176 18.99 0.92 -10.99
N ASP A 177 18.97 0.06 -9.96
CA ASP A 177 19.37 -1.34 -10.12
C ASP A 177 18.45 -2.03 -11.15
N VAL A 178 19.03 -2.89 -11.98
CA VAL A 178 18.30 -3.73 -12.94
C VAL A 178 18.50 -5.19 -12.57
N LEU A 179 17.41 -5.85 -12.22
CA LEU A 179 17.37 -7.27 -11.87
C LEU A 179 17.01 -8.07 -13.13
N ASP A 180 17.88 -9.01 -13.50
CA ASP A 180 17.69 -9.89 -14.66
C ASP A 180 17.16 -11.26 -14.19
N PHE A 181 15.95 -11.60 -14.62
CA PHE A 181 15.24 -12.83 -14.30
C PHE A 181 15.00 -13.68 -15.55
N GLY A 182 15.89 -13.59 -16.55
CA GLY A 182 15.77 -14.31 -17.82
C GLY A 182 14.86 -13.56 -18.78
N ASP A 183 13.59 -13.94 -18.82
CA ASP A 183 12.59 -13.31 -19.71
C ASP A 183 12.28 -11.86 -19.34
N HIS A 184 12.47 -11.50 -18.07
CA HIS A 184 12.08 -10.19 -17.53
C HIS A 184 13.27 -9.43 -16.97
N LYS A 185 13.36 -8.15 -17.34
CA LYS A 185 14.24 -7.16 -16.71
C LYS A 185 13.43 -6.22 -15.86
N ILE A 186 13.76 -6.19 -14.57
CA ILE A 186 13.03 -5.43 -13.57
C ILE A 186 13.91 -4.29 -13.05
N THR A 187 13.55 -3.05 -13.37
CA THR A 187 14.25 -1.84 -12.89
C THR A 187 13.67 -1.37 -11.57
N VAL A 188 14.54 -1.07 -10.61
CA VAL A 188 14.18 -0.64 -9.26
C VAL A 188 14.12 0.89 -9.16
N PHE A 189 13.05 1.41 -8.57
CA PHE A 189 12.87 2.82 -8.24
C PHE A 189 12.68 2.96 -6.73
N GLU A 190 13.46 3.83 -6.09
CA GLU A 190 13.17 4.25 -4.72
C GLU A 190 12.02 5.25 -4.74
N THR A 191 10.92 4.91 -4.09
CA THR A 191 9.70 5.72 -4.05
C THR A 191 9.29 5.99 -2.60
N PRO A 192 10.14 6.68 -1.79
CA PRO A 192 9.76 7.02 -0.43
C PRO A 192 8.56 7.97 -0.43
N GLY A 193 7.77 7.93 0.63
CA GLY A 193 6.61 8.81 0.81
C GLY A 193 5.58 8.13 1.71
N HIS A 194 5.16 6.91 1.33
CA HIS A 194 4.42 6.04 2.24
C HIS A 194 5.29 5.52 3.37
N THR A 195 6.39 4.88 3.04
CA THR A 195 7.44 4.59 4.01
C THR A 195 8.79 5.08 3.49
N LYS A 196 9.80 5.11 4.35
CA LYS A 196 11.18 5.38 3.92
C LYS A 196 11.79 4.23 3.13
N CYS A 197 11.21 3.04 3.21
CA CYS A 197 11.71 1.84 2.58
C CYS A 197 10.98 1.48 1.28
N SER A 198 10.02 2.30 0.86
CA SER A 198 9.17 2.04 -0.31
C SER A 198 9.96 2.02 -1.62
N LEU A 199 9.71 0.96 -2.40
CA LEU A 199 10.27 0.69 -3.71
C LEU A 199 9.15 0.45 -4.72
N SER A 200 9.39 0.83 -5.97
CA SER A 200 8.55 0.51 -7.12
C SER A 200 9.38 -0.15 -8.20
N TYR A 201 8.75 -0.95 -9.04
CA TYR A 201 9.46 -1.80 -9.99
C TYR A 201 8.86 -1.68 -11.39
N MET A 202 9.71 -1.43 -12.39
CA MET A 202 9.31 -1.47 -13.80
C MET A 202 9.71 -2.81 -14.40
N VAL A 203 8.75 -3.54 -14.96
CA VAL A 203 8.98 -4.78 -15.68
C VAL A 203 8.93 -4.50 -17.18
N ASP A 204 10.05 -4.73 -17.88
CA ASP A 204 10.19 -4.68 -19.34
C ASP A 204 9.74 -3.38 -20.04
N HIS A 205 9.74 -2.25 -19.33
CA HIS A 205 9.12 -0.99 -19.79
C HIS A 205 7.64 -1.14 -20.19
N ASP A 206 6.99 -2.20 -19.72
CA ASP A 206 5.59 -2.49 -19.96
C ASP A 206 4.76 -2.05 -18.76
N VAL A 207 5.03 -2.60 -17.58
CA VAL A 207 4.24 -2.31 -16.38
C VAL A 207 5.11 -1.78 -15.25
N VAL A 208 4.58 -0.77 -14.55
CA VAL A 208 5.14 -0.31 -13.29
C VAL A 208 4.28 -0.76 -12.12
N PHE A 209 4.89 -1.53 -11.21
CA PHE A 209 4.37 -1.85 -9.89
C PHE A 209 4.65 -0.66 -8.96
N ALA A 210 3.67 0.23 -8.84
CA ALA A 210 3.76 1.39 -7.98
C ALA A 210 3.44 1.00 -6.53
N SER A 211 4.31 1.44 -5.62
CA SER A 211 4.08 1.26 -4.18
C SER A 211 2.95 2.18 -3.70
N GLU A 212 2.46 1.95 -2.50
CA GLU A 212 1.43 2.79 -1.86
C GLU A 212 1.82 4.27 -1.70
N THR A 213 3.08 4.63 -1.98
CA THR A 213 3.53 6.03 -2.03
C THR A 213 2.73 6.86 -3.02
N VAL A 214 2.26 6.29 -4.13
CA VAL A 214 1.39 7.00 -5.10
C VAL A 214 -0.07 7.04 -4.67
N GLY A 215 -0.37 6.58 -3.45
CA GLY A 215 -1.68 6.46 -2.85
C GLY A 215 -2.31 5.08 -3.00
N VAL A 216 -3.36 4.86 -2.21
CA VAL A 216 -4.18 3.65 -2.22
C VAL A 216 -5.61 4.05 -2.53
N THR A 217 -6.24 3.39 -3.50
CA THR A 217 -7.65 3.59 -3.77
C THR A 217 -8.43 2.42 -3.22
N THR A 218 -9.35 2.68 -2.28
CA THR A 218 -10.33 1.71 -1.83
C THR A 218 -11.56 1.73 -2.75
N SER A 219 -12.52 0.85 -2.52
CA SER A 219 -13.80 0.84 -3.27
C SER A 219 -14.65 2.10 -3.05
N GLU A 220 -14.27 3.01 -2.16
CA GLU A 220 -15.05 4.21 -1.84
C GLU A 220 -14.23 5.51 -1.91
N VAL A 221 -12.94 5.46 -1.55
CA VAL A 221 -12.13 6.67 -1.38
C VAL A 221 -10.67 6.45 -1.78
N TYR A 222 -10.03 7.52 -2.22
CA TYR A 222 -8.59 7.58 -2.34
C TYR A 222 -8.01 7.90 -0.95
N MET A 223 -7.28 6.95 -0.37
CA MET A 223 -6.74 7.05 0.98
C MET A 223 -5.37 7.76 0.96
N PRO A 224 -5.17 8.79 1.79
CA PRO A 224 -3.88 9.47 1.90
C PRO A 224 -2.84 8.57 2.57
N CYS A 225 -1.77 8.25 1.84
CA CYS A 225 -0.76 7.30 2.27
C CYS A 225 0.65 7.90 2.38
N TYR A 226 0.84 9.21 2.50
CA TYR A 226 2.17 9.86 2.59
C TYR A 226 2.67 9.99 4.05
N LEU A 227 3.02 8.87 4.68
CA LEU A 227 3.36 8.82 6.11
C LEU A 227 4.72 9.43 6.47
N VAL A 228 5.63 9.56 5.51
CA VAL A 228 6.99 10.10 5.75
C VAL A 228 7.28 11.39 5.01
N GLY A 229 6.58 11.67 3.91
CA GLY A 229 6.66 12.95 3.20
C GLY A 229 5.62 13.06 2.09
N TYR A 230 4.88 14.18 2.07
CA TYR A 230 3.89 14.49 1.05
C TYR A 230 4.58 14.86 -0.27
N GLN A 231 5.60 15.73 -0.21
CA GLN A 231 6.36 16.09 -1.40
C GLN A 231 7.06 14.86 -2.01
N MET A 232 7.57 13.94 -1.17
CA MET A 232 8.17 12.70 -1.64
C MET A 232 7.18 11.84 -2.46
N SER A 233 5.90 11.80 -2.07
CA SER A 233 4.86 11.12 -2.83
C SER A 233 4.58 11.77 -4.19
N LEU A 234 4.56 13.10 -4.28
CA LEU A 234 4.45 13.81 -5.56
C LEU A 234 5.65 13.55 -6.46
N ASP A 235 6.86 13.59 -5.89
CA ASP A 235 8.10 13.32 -6.62
C ASP A 235 8.14 11.87 -7.15
N ALA A 236 7.60 10.92 -6.39
CA ALA A 236 7.47 9.53 -6.81
C ALA A 236 6.49 9.37 -7.98
N VAL A 237 5.33 10.05 -7.94
CA VAL A 237 4.38 10.06 -9.07
C VAL A 237 5.06 10.59 -10.34
N GLU A 238 5.73 11.73 -10.25
CA GLU A 238 6.42 12.32 -11.40
C GLU A 238 7.56 11.43 -11.91
N LYS A 239 8.35 10.83 -11.00
CA LYS A 239 9.42 9.89 -11.34
C LYS A 239 8.88 8.69 -12.13
N LEU A 240 7.83 8.04 -11.62
CA LEU A 240 7.25 6.85 -12.26
C LEU A 240 6.51 7.20 -13.55
N ARG A 241 5.88 8.37 -13.63
CA ARG A 241 5.30 8.91 -14.88
C ARG A 241 6.35 9.01 -15.97
N ARG A 242 7.50 9.63 -15.67
CA ARG A 242 8.61 9.78 -16.61
C ARG A 242 9.26 8.46 -17.01
N ALA A 243 9.15 7.42 -16.19
CA ALA A 243 9.65 6.09 -16.52
C ALA A 243 8.88 5.44 -17.69
N GLY A 244 7.67 5.94 -18.01
CA GLY A 244 7.00 5.67 -19.28
C GLY A 244 6.40 4.27 -19.43
N ALA A 245 5.86 3.70 -18.35
CA ALA A 245 5.16 2.41 -18.41
C ALA A 245 3.92 2.49 -19.32
N LYS A 246 3.61 1.38 -19.99
CA LYS A 246 2.38 1.19 -20.77
C LYS A 246 1.19 0.79 -19.90
N ARG A 247 1.45 0.16 -18.76
CA ARG A 247 0.47 -0.29 -17.78
C ARG A 247 0.88 0.16 -16.38
N ILE A 248 -0.10 0.46 -15.54
CA ILE A 248 0.14 0.88 -14.16
C ILE A 248 -0.52 -0.14 -13.25
N PHE A 249 0.28 -0.72 -12.37
CA PHE A 249 -0.18 -1.53 -11.26
C PHE A 249 -0.22 -0.66 -10.01
N ILE A 250 -1.37 -0.64 -9.33
CA ILE A 250 -1.54 0.00 -8.02
C ILE A 250 -1.70 -1.08 -6.97
N THR A 251 -0.91 -0.99 -5.91
CA THR A 251 -0.97 -1.94 -4.80
C THR A 251 -2.36 -1.93 -4.15
N HIS A 252 -2.86 -3.11 -3.77
CA HIS A 252 -4.24 -3.36 -3.33
C HIS A 252 -5.35 -3.27 -4.39
N VAL A 253 -4.99 -2.97 -5.65
CA VAL A 253 -5.94 -2.89 -6.77
C VAL A 253 -5.56 -3.84 -7.90
N GLY A 254 -4.30 -3.85 -8.31
CA GLY A 254 -3.80 -4.57 -9.47
C GLY A 254 -3.52 -3.67 -10.66
N ILE A 255 -3.38 -4.28 -11.83
CA ILE A 255 -3.19 -3.54 -13.09
C ILE A 255 -4.48 -2.79 -13.42
N LEU A 256 -4.37 -1.48 -13.63
CA LEU A 256 -5.49 -0.65 -14.05
C LEU A 256 -5.78 -0.85 -15.53
N THR A 257 -7.06 -0.95 -15.87
CA THR A 257 -7.55 -1.13 -17.24
C THR A 257 -8.66 -0.09 -17.53
N PRO A 258 -9.05 0.09 -18.80
CA PRO A 258 -10.14 1.00 -19.15
C PRO A 258 -11.47 0.69 -18.46
N GLU A 259 -11.69 -0.54 -17.99
CA GLU A 259 -12.86 -0.94 -17.19
C GLU A 259 -12.92 -0.29 -15.81
N ASP A 260 -11.79 0.16 -15.26
CA ASP A 260 -11.75 0.86 -13.97
C ASP A 260 -12.20 2.33 -14.09
N ALA A 261 -12.21 2.88 -15.31
CA ALA A 261 -12.62 4.26 -15.57
C ALA A 261 -14.10 4.47 -15.24
N GLY A 262 -14.40 5.50 -14.45
CA GLY A 262 -15.76 5.82 -14.02
C GLY A 262 -16.26 4.99 -12.83
N THR A 263 -15.44 4.05 -12.35
CA THR A 263 -15.68 3.35 -11.08
C THR A 263 -15.13 4.15 -9.90
N ALA A 264 -15.25 3.62 -8.69
CA ALA A 264 -14.62 4.22 -7.51
C ALA A 264 -13.08 4.24 -7.57
N LEU A 265 -12.45 3.43 -8.43
CA LEU A 265 -10.99 3.40 -8.59
C LEU A 265 -10.46 4.62 -9.36
N LEU A 266 -11.18 5.03 -10.41
CA LEU A 266 -10.85 6.18 -11.26
C LEU A 266 -12.11 7.02 -11.53
N PRO A 267 -12.71 7.61 -10.47
CA PRO A 267 -13.91 8.40 -10.58
C PRO A 267 -13.66 9.62 -11.46
N GLY A 268 -14.60 9.87 -12.38
CA GLY A 268 -14.53 11.02 -13.29
C GLY A 268 -13.66 10.80 -14.53
N LEU A 269 -12.93 9.69 -14.65
CA LEU A 269 -12.26 9.31 -15.89
C LEU A 269 -13.24 8.53 -16.79
N LYS A 270 -13.37 8.90 -18.07
CA LYS A 270 -14.16 8.12 -19.02
C LYS A 270 -13.34 6.98 -19.62
N LYS A 271 -13.99 5.87 -19.97
CA LYS A 271 -13.34 4.69 -20.55
C LYS A 271 -12.55 5.00 -21.81
N GLU A 272 -13.06 5.89 -22.66
CA GLU A 272 -12.45 6.31 -23.92
C GLU A 272 -11.25 7.26 -23.71
N GLU A 273 -11.17 7.87 -22.53
CA GLU A 273 -10.07 8.77 -22.12
C GLU A 273 -8.98 8.01 -21.36
N PHE A 274 -9.16 6.70 -21.10
CA PHE A 274 -8.20 5.93 -20.32
C PHE A 274 -6.83 5.89 -20.99
N SER A 275 -5.83 6.39 -20.27
CA SER A 275 -4.41 6.24 -20.61
C SER A 275 -3.59 6.30 -19.33
N THR A 276 -2.34 5.84 -19.39
CA THR A 276 -1.42 5.92 -18.23
C THR A 276 -1.20 7.35 -17.77
N ASP A 277 -1.09 8.32 -18.68
CA ASP A 277 -1.02 9.74 -18.34
C ASP A 277 -2.23 10.24 -17.54
N ARG A 278 -3.44 9.81 -17.93
CA ARG A 278 -4.66 10.20 -17.21
C ARG A 278 -4.78 9.54 -15.85
N VAL A 279 -4.25 8.33 -15.71
CA VAL A 279 -4.10 7.68 -14.40
C VAL A 279 -3.11 8.45 -13.52
N TRP A 280 -1.95 8.86 -14.05
CA TRP A 280 -1.00 9.68 -13.29
C TRP A 280 -1.58 11.03 -12.87
N ASP A 281 -2.30 11.72 -13.77
CA ASP A 281 -3.03 12.95 -13.45
C ASP A 281 -4.01 12.73 -12.28
N TYR A 282 -4.73 11.60 -12.29
CA TYR A 282 -5.66 11.24 -11.22
C TYR A 282 -4.96 10.99 -9.89
N LEU A 283 -3.86 10.23 -9.88
CA LEU A 283 -3.10 9.93 -8.65
C LEU A 283 -2.51 11.21 -8.05
N GLU A 284 -1.93 12.08 -8.88
CA GLU A 284 -1.40 13.38 -8.45
C GLU A 284 -2.51 14.27 -7.87
N ALA A 285 -3.67 14.34 -8.55
CA ALA A 285 -4.83 15.08 -8.07
C ALA A 285 -5.38 14.50 -6.75
N GLY A 286 -5.35 13.18 -6.58
CA GLY A 286 -5.72 12.48 -5.36
C GLY A 286 -4.84 12.87 -4.16
N LEU A 287 -3.51 12.89 -4.36
CA LEU A 287 -2.56 13.35 -3.35
C LEU A 287 -2.84 14.80 -2.94
N LYS A 288 -2.98 15.71 -3.92
CA LYS A 288 -3.23 17.13 -3.67
C LYS A 288 -4.54 17.37 -2.93
N ARG A 289 -5.64 16.77 -3.41
CA ARG A 289 -6.97 16.89 -2.82
C ARG A 289 -6.99 16.39 -1.38
N THR A 290 -6.49 15.19 -1.12
CA THR A 290 -6.49 14.66 0.25
C THR A 290 -5.64 15.51 1.18
N LYS A 291 -4.52 16.08 0.69
CA LYS A 291 -3.73 17.02 1.46
C LYS A 291 -4.51 18.31 1.77
N ASP A 292 -5.32 18.83 0.85
CA ASP A 292 -6.19 20.00 1.09
C ASP A 292 -7.24 19.69 2.17
N GLU A 293 -7.91 18.55 2.03
CA GLU A 293 -8.90 18.07 3.00
C GLU A 293 -8.29 17.90 4.41
N ILE A 294 -7.10 17.30 4.51
CA ILE A 294 -6.40 17.10 5.79
C ILE A 294 -5.96 18.43 6.41
N VAL A 295 -5.50 19.41 5.62
CA VAL A 295 -5.19 20.76 6.12
C VAL A 295 -6.44 21.39 6.77
N GLU A 296 -7.61 21.24 6.15
CA GLU A 296 -8.86 21.74 6.72
C GLU A 296 -9.29 20.98 7.98
N ILE A 297 -9.06 19.66 8.04
CA ILE A 297 -9.26 18.87 9.27
C ILE A 297 -8.38 19.42 10.40
N ILE A 298 -7.09 19.68 10.15
CA ILE A 298 -6.17 20.16 11.17
C ILE A 298 -6.56 21.56 11.67
N LYS A 299 -6.98 22.46 10.77
CA LYS A 299 -7.44 23.81 11.14
C LYS A 299 -8.73 23.80 11.96
N LYS A 300 -9.66 22.90 11.62
CA LYS A 300 -10.99 22.85 12.24
C LYS A 300 -11.00 22.14 13.59
N TYR A 301 -10.21 21.10 13.76
CA TYR A 301 -10.22 20.26 14.95
C TYR A 301 -8.93 20.49 15.77
N PRO A 302 -9.01 21.01 17.00
CA PRO A 302 -7.82 21.43 17.76
C PRO A 302 -7.01 20.26 18.33
N THR A 303 -7.62 19.10 18.56
CA THR A 303 -6.94 17.95 19.19
C THR A 303 -6.62 16.83 18.21
N GLU A 304 -5.53 16.08 18.45
CA GLU A 304 -5.15 14.90 17.65
C GLU A 304 -6.26 13.83 17.67
N GLU A 305 -6.93 13.64 18.80
CA GLU A 305 -8.03 12.67 18.93
C GLU A 305 -9.22 13.01 18.02
N GLU A 306 -9.66 14.27 18.00
CA GLU A 306 -10.75 14.71 17.12
C GLU A 306 -10.37 14.58 15.64
N ARG A 307 -9.14 14.96 15.28
CA ARG A 307 -8.62 14.81 13.91
C ARG A 307 -8.63 13.35 13.49
N LEU A 308 -8.15 12.43 14.34
CA LEU A 308 -8.13 11.00 14.05
C LEU A 308 -9.54 10.42 13.87
N LYS A 309 -10.52 10.84 14.68
CA LYS A 309 -11.93 10.43 14.50
C LYS A 309 -12.48 10.88 13.14
N VAL A 310 -12.16 12.10 12.72
CA VAL A 310 -12.59 12.64 11.42
C VAL A 310 -11.86 11.95 10.26
N MET A 311 -10.56 11.66 10.42
CA MET A 311 -9.80 10.87 9.44
C MET A 311 -10.41 9.49 9.25
N LEU A 312 -10.73 8.78 10.34
CA LEU A 312 -11.36 7.45 10.31
C LEU A 312 -12.72 7.49 9.61
N ALA A 313 -13.57 8.46 9.98
CA ALA A 313 -14.90 8.61 9.38
C ALA A 313 -14.87 9.01 7.89
N THR A 314 -13.82 9.72 7.46
CA THR A 314 -13.67 10.22 6.08
C THR A 314 -13.03 9.17 5.16
N TYR A 315 -11.95 8.52 5.61
CA TYR A 315 -11.10 7.70 4.73
C TYR A 315 -11.15 6.20 5.00
N HIS A 316 -11.74 5.76 6.12
CA HIS A 316 -11.79 4.33 6.50
C HIS A 316 -13.23 3.80 6.63
N LYS A 317 -14.22 4.61 6.26
CA LYS A 317 -15.61 4.17 6.26
C LYS A 317 -15.80 3.05 5.23
N GLY A 318 -16.42 1.95 5.66
CA GLY A 318 -16.71 0.80 4.78
C GLY A 318 -15.55 -0.17 4.57
N VAL A 319 -14.34 0.17 5.03
CA VAL A 319 -13.17 -0.73 4.96
C VAL A 319 -13.33 -1.83 6.00
N LYS A 320 -13.15 -3.08 5.57
CA LYS A 320 -13.28 -4.24 6.45
C LYS A 320 -12.03 -4.42 7.30
N GLN A 321 -12.22 -4.91 8.53
CA GLN A 321 -11.10 -5.17 9.45
C GLN A 321 -10.11 -6.22 8.91
N GLU A 322 -10.56 -7.15 8.06
CA GLU A 322 -9.71 -8.13 7.38
C GLU A 322 -8.79 -7.50 6.33
N GLU A 323 -9.19 -6.38 5.73
CA GLU A 323 -8.42 -5.66 4.70
C GLU A 323 -7.47 -4.65 5.34
N GLN A 324 -7.99 -3.86 6.29
CA GLN A 324 -7.20 -2.96 7.12
C GLN A 324 -7.87 -2.81 8.48
N PRO A 325 -7.22 -3.26 9.57
CA PRO A 325 -7.73 -3.02 10.92
C PRO A 325 -7.76 -1.53 11.25
N ASP A 326 -8.75 -1.08 12.03
CA ASP A 326 -8.87 0.34 12.43
C ASP A 326 -7.59 0.86 13.09
N PHE A 327 -6.93 0.03 13.90
CA PHE A 327 -5.68 0.37 14.54
C PHE A 327 -4.55 0.63 13.53
N ALA A 328 -4.48 -0.15 12.44
CA ALA A 328 -3.51 0.06 11.37
C ALA A 328 -3.76 1.40 10.67
N PHE A 329 -5.01 1.69 10.34
CA PHE A 329 -5.39 2.97 9.75
C PHE A 329 -5.05 4.15 10.67
N LEU A 330 -5.36 4.05 11.97
CA LEU A 330 -5.10 5.14 12.92
C LEU A 330 -3.60 5.44 13.08
N LEU A 331 -2.73 4.42 13.00
CA LEU A 331 -1.28 4.63 12.97
C LEU A 331 -0.85 5.42 11.74
N ASN A 332 -1.38 5.06 10.57
CA ASN A 332 -1.11 5.76 9.32
C ASN A 332 -1.66 7.19 9.34
N ALA A 333 -2.91 7.38 9.75
CA ALA A 333 -3.54 8.69 9.87
C ALA A 333 -2.79 9.62 10.82
N ALA A 334 -2.31 9.11 11.96
CA ALA A 334 -1.52 9.89 12.91
C ALA A 334 -0.17 10.34 12.34
N ALA A 335 0.46 9.52 11.48
CA ALA A 335 1.68 9.89 10.78
C ALA A 335 1.41 10.91 9.66
N THR A 336 0.37 10.68 8.85
CA THR A 336 -0.07 11.58 7.78
C THR A 336 -0.39 12.98 8.33
N LEU A 337 -1.16 13.08 9.42
CA LEU A 337 -1.47 14.37 10.06
C LEU A 337 -0.19 15.15 10.40
N LYS A 338 0.80 14.48 11.01
CA LYS A 338 2.08 15.09 11.37
C LYS A 338 2.89 15.54 10.15
N VAL A 339 2.86 14.77 9.05
CA VAL A 339 3.51 15.15 7.80
C VAL A 339 2.85 16.40 7.20
N VAL A 340 1.52 16.43 7.13
CA VAL A 340 0.78 17.58 6.59
C VAL A 340 0.98 18.83 7.44
N GLU A 341 0.94 18.73 8.76
CA GLU A 341 1.28 19.85 9.65
C GLU A 341 2.69 20.38 9.37
N ARG A 342 3.67 19.47 9.26
CA ARG A 342 5.07 19.83 9.05
C ARG A 342 5.31 20.50 7.70
N GLU A 343 4.81 19.91 6.62
CA GLU A 343 5.15 20.28 5.24
C GLU A 343 4.20 21.29 4.61
N CYS A 344 2.94 21.33 5.05
CA CYS A 344 1.88 22.05 4.33
C CYS A 344 1.22 23.16 5.15
N MET A 345 1.57 23.32 6.44
CA MET A 345 0.96 24.34 7.30
C MET A 345 1.96 25.37 7.84
N ASN A 346 3.26 25.07 7.82
CA ASN A 346 4.30 25.95 8.36
C ASN A 346 4.80 27.02 7.37
N GLU A 347 3.92 27.54 6.50
CA GLU A 347 4.24 28.72 5.70
C GLU A 347 3.99 30.02 6.49
N LYS A 348 4.78 30.26 7.56
CA LYS A 348 5.06 31.62 8.09
C LYS A 348 6.37 31.62 8.88
N GLU A 349 7.46 32.08 8.25
CA GLU A 349 8.43 33.03 8.85
C GLU A 349 9.55 33.54 7.93
N GLU A 350 9.51 33.36 6.60
CA GLU A 350 10.45 34.03 5.68
C GLU A 350 9.78 35.12 4.82
N SER A 351 9.11 36.09 5.46
CA SER A 351 8.74 37.36 4.79
C SER A 351 8.51 38.51 5.78
N SER A 352 9.54 38.92 6.51
CA SER A 352 9.62 40.29 7.09
C SER A 352 11.00 40.66 7.66
N HIS A 353 12.10 40.16 7.09
CA HIS A 353 13.39 40.83 7.26
C HIS A 353 13.61 41.76 6.06
N GLU A 354 12.83 42.84 6.03
CA GLU A 354 13.13 43.99 5.19
C GLU A 354 14.46 44.57 5.66
N TYR A 355 15.50 44.31 4.87
CA TYR A 355 16.68 45.15 4.82
C TYR A 355 16.22 46.58 4.49
N HIS A 356 16.22 47.47 5.48
CA HIS A 356 16.48 48.88 5.22
C HIS A 356 17.78 49.32 5.89
N CYS A 357 18.79 49.14 5.05
CA CYS A 357 20.09 49.79 5.04
C CYS A 357 19.98 51.28 5.42
N GLY A 358 20.65 51.65 6.52
CA GLY A 358 20.97 53.04 6.79
C GLY A 358 21.84 53.62 5.68
N SER A 359 21.51 54.81 5.21
CA SER A 359 22.38 55.60 4.36
C SER A 359 22.45 57.05 4.85
N ARG A 360 23.67 57.39 5.28
CA ARG A 360 24.34 58.70 5.39
C ARG A 360 23.89 59.70 6.44
#